data_AF-A0AAQ1KIW7-F1
#
_entry.id   AF-A0AAQ1KIW7-F1
#
_cell.length_a   1.000
_cell.length_b   1.000
_cell.length_c   1.000
_cell.angle_alpha   90.00
_cell.angle_beta   90.00
_cell.angle_gamma   90.00
#
_symmetry.space_group_name_H-M   'P 1'
#
loop_
_entity.id
_entity.type
_entity.pdbx_description
1 polymer ?
#
loop_
_entity_poly.entity_id
_entity_poly.type
_entity_poly.pdbx_seq_one_letter_code
_entity_poly.pdbx_strand_id
1 'polypeptide(L)'
;MGQRFVVRKDDSTTTGGQVLAGSPDLIIGHRLAARRNDPVRCPRCGSVGLIAEGNPTWLANGEPVAGHDHVVSCGCPPGSHRLIASQTHTLMAEESVGLDWQPPGEMASGVHLRFPSLEALQAFQQLELDGQAVRVATDQEEPEEEDEEEELDETPGLTLRLAAFFDGTGNNLANAALTERCRQDDRQQLGEETLLDTIAICERFGFSAPDEHGVFQSHPNDSYGNAPSNVALLSELYLDNTSIPLEPDATIGYVPIYIEGIGTTSGAPDSRVSQATGRGETGVLQRVIQSPAAIKDQLLLFVRTNPGIHVARLEFDLFGFSRGAAAARHFANEVLKPDGGILGEVLKPGQFGLLADFDWTTDVRINFIGLFDTVAAIVDPLRGDWSPANDLNPGINLYLPPGCARKVVQLTAADERRWNFPLTSVAPHHQEISLPGAHSDIGGGYPALMQEKLLLSRPRATRVSPNMPLERSSVWREAQLEVARLELDGLPGDGQMEPVGWHFPNANEHDVSQRALVAIAIQRRVRGELSRVALRVMRELALLHDVPFGRILEDDPNLRLPMELQTISASLLAYAQGAPFRLSKAENRLLKARYIHLSAHWSPSYGAMINKPAPNRRLTYSNKPEEGQPQ
;
A
#
# COMPACT_ATOMS: atom_id res chain seq x y z
N MET A 1 19.28 16.95 -5.79
CA MET A 1 17.94 17.55 -5.76
C MET A 1 17.40 17.36 -4.35
N GLY A 2 17.19 18.46 -3.63
CA GLY A 2 16.82 18.39 -2.22
C GLY A 2 15.32 18.20 -2.06
N GLN A 3 14.89 17.02 -1.60
CA GLN A 3 13.54 16.80 -1.12
C GLN A 3 13.29 17.75 0.08
N ARG A 4 12.24 18.57 0.02
CA ARG A 4 11.93 19.59 1.03
C ARG A 4 10.54 19.36 1.62
N PHE A 5 10.46 19.39 2.95
CA PHE A 5 9.19 19.30 3.68
C PHE A 5 8.30 20.50 3.35
N VAL A 6 6.98 20.31 3.29
CA VAL A 6 6.04 21.40 3.01
C VAL A 6 5.94 22.33 4.21
N VAL A 7 5.97 23.64 3.96
CA VAL A 7 5.77 24.64 5.01
C VAL A 7 4.27 24.89 5.18
N ARG A 8 3.82 25.10 6.42
CA ARG A 8 2.42 25.30 6.78
C ARG A 8 2.19 26.63 7.46
N LYS A 9 0.93 27.08 7.50
CA LYS A 9 0.51 28.20 8.35
C LYS A 9 1.01 27.98 9.77
N ASP A 10 1.59 29.02 10.37
CA ASP A 10 2.26 29.11 11.68
C ASP A 10 3.69 28.54 11.75
N ASP A 11 4.25 28.05 10.64
CA ASP A 11 5.62 27.53 10.63
C ASP A 11 6.63 28.65 10.75
N SER A 12 7.78 28.32 11.34
CA SER A 12 8.80 29.31 11.71
C SER A 12 9.67 29.69 10.51
N THR A 13 10.43 30.78 10.65
CA THR A 13 11.40 31.21 9.64
C THR A 13 12.78 31.44 10.24
N THR A 14 13.82 31.49 9.41
CA THR A 14 15.22 31.71 9.85
C THR A 14 15.46 33.03 10.57
N THR A 15 14.53 33.98 10.44
CA THR A 15 14.54 35.28 11.13
C THR A 15 13.73 35.28 12.44
N GLY A 16 13.19 34.14 12.88
CA GLY A 16 12.30 34.03 14.04
C GLY A 16 10.86 34.48 13.78
N GLY A 17 10.49 34.63 12.50
CA GLY A 17 9.14 34.97 12.04
C GLY A 17 8.23 33.76 11.88
N GLN A 18 7.00 34.00 11.41
CA GLN A 18 5.98 32.96 11.24
C GLN A 18 5.14 33.18 9.99
N VAL A 19 4.76 32.08 9.34
CA VAL A 19 3.81 32.07 8.21
C VAL A 19 2.40 32.34 8.72
N LEU A 20 1.67 33.27 8.11
CA LEU A 20 0.39 33.77 8.65
C LEU A 20 -0.85 33.16 7.98
N ALA A 21 -0.72 32.61 6.78
CA ALA A 21 -1.82 31.98 6.05
C ALA A 21 -1.34 30.74 5.27
N GLY A 22 -2.30 29.97 4.80
CA GLY A 22 -2.08 28.82 3.92
C GLY A 22 -3.32 28.54 3.10
N SER A 23 -3.25 27.55 2.22
CA SER A 23 -4.35 27.13 1.36
C SER A 23 -5.56 26.64 2.16
N PRO A 24 -6.78 27.12 1.87
CA PRO A 24 -7.99 26.57 2.49
C PRO A 24 -8.30 25.13 2.06
N ASP A 25 -7.75 24.68 0.92
CA ASP A 25 -8.09 23.38 0.30
C ASP A 25 -6.96 22.33 0.39
N LEU A 26 -5.83 22.67 1.02
CA LEU A 26 -4.71 21.75 1.23
C LEU A 26 -4.23 21.82 2.68
N ILE A 27 -4.51 20.77 3.45
CA ILE A 27 -4.17 20.65 4.87
C ILE A 27 -3.11 19.56 5.03
N ILE A 28 -2.00 19.87 5.68
CA ILE A 28 -0.91 18.94 5.95
C ILE A 28 -0.69 18.83 7.46
N GLY A 29 -0.85 17.64 8.04
CA GLY A 29 -0.70 17.42 9.48
C GLY A 29 -1.47 18.44 10.33
N HIS A 30 -2.73 18.69 9.97
CA HIS A 30 -3.69 19.59 10.63
C HIS A 30 -3.48 21.10 10.47
N ARG A 31 -2.52 21.55 9.66
CA ARG A 31 -2.30 22.99 9.38
C ARG A 31 -2.32 23.24 7.88
N LEU A 32 -2.84 24.41 7.48
CA LEU A 32 -2.97 24.77 6.07
C LEU A 32 -1.60 24.82 5.41
N ALA A 33 -1.42 24.18 4.26
CA ALA A 33 -0.16 24.24 3.51
C ALA A 33 0.08 25.67 3.00
N ALA A 34 1.26 26.21 3.28
CA ALA A 34 1.65 27.52 2.79
C ALA A 34 1.97 27.45 1.29
N ARG A 35 1.71 28.53 0.58
CA ARG A 35 1.94 28.65 -0.86
C ARG A 35 2.72 29.92 -1.16
N ARG A 36 3.23 30.01 -2.37
CA ARG A 36 3.75 31.26 -2.91
C ARG A 36 2.69 32.36 -2.76
N ASN A 37 3.15 33.56 -2.41
CA ASN A 37 2.35 34.75 -2.09
C ASN A 37 1.58 34.70 -0.77
N ASP A 38 1.65 33.64 0.03
CA ASP A 38 1.06 33.68 1.38
C ASP A 38 1.93 34.59 2.30
N PRO A 39 1.30 35.37 3.21
CA PRO A 39 1.98 36.35 4.05
C PRO A 39 2.81 35.71 5.17
N VAL A 40 3.95 36.33 5.48
CA VAL A 40 4.90 35.90 6.52
C VAL A 40 5.32 37.09 7.36
N ARG A 41 5.18 37.00 8.68
CA ARG A 41 5.65 38.04 9.60
C ARG A 41 7.17 37.97 9.74
N CYS A 42 7.87 39.09 9.53
CA CYS A 42 9.32 39.18 9.73
C CYS A 42 9.65 40.10 10.92
N PRO A 43 10.13 39.57 12.06
CA PRO A 43 10.50 40.40 13.20
C PRO A 43 11.82 41.16 12.98
N ARG A 44 12.67 40.73 12.03
CA ARG A 44 13.99 41.34 11.77
C ARG A 44 13.89 42.70 11.08
N CYS A 45 13.01 42.85 10.09
CA CYS A 45 12.78 44.14 9.40
C CYS A 45 11.45 44.79 9.81
N GLY A 46 10.66 44.14 10.66
CA GLY A 46 9.40 44.68 11.20
C GLY A 46 8.21 44.68 10.23
N SER A 47 8.36 44.17 9.00
CA SER A 47 7.29 44.11 7.99
C SER A 47 6.67 42.73 7.84
N VAL A 48 5.51 42.67 7.17
CA VAL A 48 4.94 41.42 6.64
C VAL A 48 5.47 41.25 5.21
N GLY A 49 6.20 40.17 4.98
CA GLY A 49 6.68 39.75 3.66
C GLY A 49 5.77 38.71 3.03
N LEU A 50 6.13 38.26 1.83
CA LEU A 50 5.43 37.19 1.09
C LEU A 50 6.38 36.04 0.78
N ILE A 51 5.86 34.82 0.75
CA ILE A 51 6.60 33.66 0.24
C ILE A 51 6.89 33.86 -1.26
N ALA A 52 8.17 33.87 -1.64
CA ALA A 52 8.60 34.18 -3.00
C ALA A 52 8.74 32.91 -3.89
N GLU A 53 8.93 31.75 -3.28
CA GLU A 53 9.25 30.49 -3.97
C GLU A 53 8.24 29.39 -3.60
N GLY A 54 7.94 28.51 -4.54
CA GLY A 54 7.05 27.36 -4.35
C GLY A 54 7.23 26.34 -5.47
N ASN A 55 6.85 25.10 -5.21
CA ASN A 55 7.00 23.99 -6.14
C ASN A 55 6.03 24.15 -7.33
N PRO A 56 6.54 24.31 -8.57
CA PRO A 56 5.70 24.59 -9.73
C PRO A 56 4.84 23.40 -10.19
N THR A 57 5.19 22.16 -9.82
CA THR A 57 4.43 20.96 -10.17
C THR A 57 3.40 20.60 -9.09
N TRP A 58 3.49 21.22 -7.91
CA TRP A 58 2.52 21.04 -6.84
C TRP A 58 1.76 22.33 -6.54
N LEU A 59 0.55 22.40 -7.08
CA LEU A 59 -0.30 23.59 -6.98
C LEU A 59 -1.44 23.37 -5.97
N ALA A 60 -1.70 24.39 -5.14
CA ALA A 60 -2.86 24.48 -4.27
C ALA A 60 -3.64 25.76 -4.58
N ASN A 61 -4.84 25.62 -5.11
CA ASN A 61 -5.66 26.70 -5.68
C ASN A 61 -4.93 27.52 -6.76
N GLY A 62 -4.17 26.84 -7.61
CA GLY A 62 -3.43 27.46 -8.71
C GLY A 62 -2.12 28.14 -8.31
N GLU A 63 -1.77 28.18 -7.03
CA GLU A 63 -0.49 28.72 -6.55
C GLU A 63 0.48 27.60 -6.10
N PRO A 64 1.78 27.71 -6.44
CA PRO A 64 2.82 26.76 -6.02
C PRO A 64 2.92 26.58 -4.49
N VAL A 65 2.96 25.33 -4.02
CA VAL A 65 3.09 24.99 -2.60
C VAL A 65 4.51 25.29 -2.10
N ALA A 66 4.64 25.92 -0.93
CA ALA A 66 5.92 26.36 -0.37
C ALA A 66 6.64 25.23 0.38
N GLY A 67 7.92 25.04 0.09
CA GLY A 67 8.78 24.04 0.73
C GLY A 67 9.73 24.65 1.76
N HIS A 68 10.36 23.78 2.54
CA HIS A 68 11.45 24.12 3.45
C HIS A 68 12.57 24.86 2.69
N ASP A 69 13.20 25.83 3.34
CA ASP A 69 14.23 26.72 2.78
C ASP A 69 13.78 27.69 1.68
N HIS A 70 12.50 27.71 1.28
CA HIS A 70 12.01 28.67 0.30
C HIS A 70 12.14 30.11 0.82
N VAL A 71 12.48 31.02 -0.09
CA VAL A 71 12.76 32.43 0.23
C VAL A 71 11.48 33.19 0.55
N VAL A 72 11.55 34.06 1.55
CA VAL A 72 10.54 35.07 1.88
C VAL A 72 11.02 36.44 1.41
N SER A 73 10.23 37.10 0.57
CA SER A 73 10.48 38.48 0.13
C SER A 73 9.96 39.46 1.17
N CYS A 74 10.87 40.18 1.83
CA CYS A 74 10.60 41.25 2.79
C CYS A 74 11.73 42.29 2.76
N GLY A 75 11.75 43.26 3.68
CA GLY A 75 12.82 44.28 3.75
C GLY A 75 14.20 43.80 4.22
N CYS A 76 14.44 42.49 4.36
CA CYS A 76 15.76 41.93 4.70
C CYS A 76 16.62 41.76 3.43
N PRO A 77 17.97 41.65 3.56
CA PRO A 77 18.83 41.32 2.42
C PRO A 77 18.33 40.07 1.66
N PRO A 78 18.34 40.06 0.31
CA PRO A 78 17.82 38.95 -0.48
C PRO A 78 18.40 37.59 -0.07
N GLY A 79 17.53 36.58 0.04
CA GLY A 79 17.92 35.20 0.42
C GLY A 79 18.23 34.97 1.90
N SER A 80 18.19 36.00 2.76
CA SER A 80 18.48 35.88 4.21
C SER A 80 17.29 35.46 5.07
N HIS A 81 16.06 35.47 4.53
CA HIS A 81 14.84 35.06 5.22
C HIS A 81 14.24 33.84 4.51
N ARG A 82 14.25 32.68 5.16
CA ARG A 82 13.80 31.39 4.62
C ARG A 82 12.81 30.69 5.53
N LEU A 83 11.97 29.83 4.95
CA LEU A 83 10.95 29.07 5.65
C LEU A 83 11.50 27.80 6.33
N ILE A 84 11.05 27.52 7.55
CA ILE A 84 11.41 26.33 8.32
C ILE A 84 10.16 25.48 8.53
N ALA A 85 10.07 24.33 7.85
CA ALA A 85 8.97 23.40 8.02
C ALA A 85 9.05 22.72 9.40
N SER A 86 7.90 22.49 10.05
CA SER A 86 7.85 21.88 11.39
C SER A 86 7.64 20.36 11.37
N GLN A 87 7.49 19.75 10.20
CA GLN A 87 7.31 18.31 10.04
C GLN A 87 8.64 17.55 10.08
N THR A 88 8.58 16.31 10.57
CA THR A 88 9.68 15.33 10.49
C THR A 88 9.34 14.06 9.70
N HIS A 89 8.05 13.76 9.41
CA HIS A 89 7.63 12.47 8.82
C HIS A 89 6.40 12.52 7.87
N THR A 90 5.94 13.68 7.37
CA THR A 90 4.74 13.73 6.50
C THR A 90 4.93 14.61 5.27
N LEU A 91 4.86 13.96 4.09
CA LEU A 91 4.88 14.47 2.71
C LEU A 91 6.13 15.26 2.29
N MET A 92 6.87 14.69 1.34
CA MET A 92 7.98 15.29 0.59
C MET A 92 7.54 15.53 -0.85
N ALA A 93 7.86 16.69 -1.43
CA ALA A 93 7.64 16.93 -2.86
C ALA A 93 8.96 17.06 -3.61
N GLU A 94 9.00 16.47 -4.80
CA GLU A 94 10.11 16.62 -5.74
C GLU A 94 9.96 17.92 -6.56
N GLU A 95 11.06 18.66 -6.73
CA GLU A 95 11.15 19.77 -7.68
C GLU A 95 12.06 19.39 -8.86
N SER A 96 11.62 19.71 -10.09
CA SER A 96 12.46 19.74 -11.29
C SER A 96 12.66 21.19 -11.76
N VAL A 97 13.87 21.53 -12.24
CA VAL A 97 14.26 22.88 -12.66
C VAL A 97 13.80 23.20 -14.09
N GLY A 98 13.20 24.38 -14.29
CA GLY A 98 13.56 25.30 -15.39
C GLY A 98 12.51 25.62 -16.46
N LEU A 99 11.89 26.81 -16.39
CA LEU A 99 11.57 27.63 -17.56
C LEU A 99 11.84 29.10 -17.25
N ASP A 100 12.76 29.69 -18.01
CA ASP A 100 13.05 31.13 -18.06
C ASP A 100 11.76 31.91 -18.38
N TRP A 101 11.35 32.78 -17.48
CA TRP A 101 10.35 33.79 -17.76
C TRP A 101 11.07 35.10 -18.11
N GLN A 102 10.95 35.52 -19.37
CA GLN A 102 11.35 36.85 -19.83
C GLN A 102 10.24 37.87 -19.50
N PRO A 103 10.59 39.08 -19.02
CA PRO A 103 9.61 40.13 -18.76
C PRO A 103 9.15 40.80 -20.07
N PRO A 104 7.86 41.17 -20.22
CA PRO A 104 7.42 42.05 -21.29
C PRO A 104 8.00 43.46 -21.10
N GLY A 105 8.62 43.98 -22.15
CA GLY A 105 9.29 45.28 -22.19
C GLY A 105 8.34 46.49 -22.08
N GLU A 106 8.85 47.45 -21.29
CA GLU A 106 8.74 48.92 -21.30
C GLU A 106 7.56 49.64 -21.97
N MET A 107 6.89 50.51 -21.19
CA MET A 107 6.99 51.97 -21.38
C MET A 107 6.50 52.72 -20.13
N ALA A 108 7.43 53.39 -19.42
CA ALA A 108 7.45 54.85 -19.23
C ALA A 108 8.27 55.26 -17.99
N SER A 109 9.53 55.58 -18.28
CA SER A 109 10.35 56.68 -17.73
C SER A 109 10.50 56.86 -16.22
N GLY A 110 11.72 56.55 -15.75
CA GLY A 110 12.61 57.62 -15.28
C GLY A 110 12.94 57.59 -13.80
N VAL A 111 14.13 57.09 -13.46
CA VAL A 111 15.26 57.89 -12.91
C VAL A 111 16.53 56.99 -12.92
N HIS A 112 17.64 57.59 -13.35
CA HIS A 112 18.92 56.97 -13.71
C HIS A 112 19.68 56.25 -12.58
N LEU A 113 20.27 55.11 -12.96
CA LEU A 113 21.33 54.37 -12.26
C LEU A 113 22.71 55.03 -12.45
N ARG A 114 23.58 54.88 -11.44
CA ARG A 114 25.03 54.76 -11.61
C ARG A 114 25.55 53.62 -10.73
N PHE A 115 26.16 52.63 -11.38
CA PHE A 115 26.98 51.59 -10.76
C PHE A 115 28.44 52.02 -10.72
N PRO A 116 29.25 51.57 -9.74
CA PRO A 116 30.67 51.34 -9.93
C PRO A 116 30.95 49.88 -10.33
N SER A 117 32.08 49.72 -11.01
CA SER A 117 32.51 48.62 -11.85
C SER A 117 33.27 47.49 -11.15
N LEU A 118 33.40 46.39 -11.90
CA LEU A 118 34.31 45.25 -11.74
C LEU A 118 35.68 45.61 -11.14
N GLU A 119 35.88 45.30 -9.85
CA GLU A 119 37.22 45.29 -9.23
C GLU A 119 37.32 44.35 -8.01
N ALA A 120 36.39 43.40 -7.83
CA ALA A 120 36.37 42.52 -6.65
C ALA A 120 36.45 41.01 -6.98
N LEU A 121 36.90 40.65 -8.18
CA LEU A 121 37.07 39.27 -8.62
C LEU A 121 38.37 39.12 -9.42
N GLN A 122 39.51 39.22 -8.74
CA GLN A 122 40.80 38.66 -9.18
C GLN A 122 41.88 38.91 -8.11
N ALA A 123 42.13 37.92 -7.24
CA ALA A 123 43.40 37.80 -6.51
C ALA A 123 43.49 36.43 -5.82
N PHE A 124 43.94 35.41 -6.55
CA PHE A 124 44.63 34.24 -5.98
C PHE A 124 45.50 33.61 -7.09
N GLN A 125 46.80 33.40 -6.78
CA GLN A 125 47.96 33.11 -7.66
C GLN A 125 48.70 34.37 -8.16
N GLN A 126 49.99 34.64 -7.93
CA GLN A 126 51.15 34.01 -7.26
C GLN A 126 52.16 35.14 -6.97
N LEU A 127 53.05 35.01 -5.97
CA LEU A 127 54.51 35.23 -6.10
C LEU A 127 55.27 35.10 -4.77
N GLU A 128 56.50 34.62 -4.89
CA GLU A 128 57.45 34.15 -3.87
C GLU A 128 58.36 35.26 -3.28
N LEU A 129 58.95 34.91 -2.12
CA LEU A 129 60.33 35.11 -1.59
C LEU A 129 61.03 36.49 -1.54
N ASP A 130 61.40 36.87 -0.29
CA ASP A 130 62.70 37.36 0.25
C ASP A 130 62.39 38.21 1.52
N GLY A 131 62.98 38.10 2.71
CA GLY A 131 64.16 37.45 3.24
C GLY A 131 64.77 38.38 4.29
N GLN A 132 64.85 37.99 5.58
CA GLN A 132 65.90 38.44 6.51
C GLN A 132 65.94 37.61 7.80
N ALA A 133 67.18 37.35 8.25
CA ALA A 133 67.60 36.22 9.06
C ALA A 133 67.70 36.51 10.57
N VAL A 134 67.57 35.44 11.38
CA VAL A 134 68.39 35.23 12.59
C VAL A 134 68.71 33.74 12.71
N ARG A 135 70.00 33.42 12.85
CA ARG A 135 70.55 32.06 13.06
C ARG A 135 70.52 31.69 14.54
N VAL A 136 70.15 30.45 14.87
CA VAL A 136 70.85 29.59 15.87
C VAL A 136 70.72 28.14 15.39
N ALA A 137 71.83 27.39 15.49
CA ALA A 137 72.04 26.05 14.97
C ALA A 137 71.77 24.95 16.02
N THR A 138 72.05 23.70 15.61
CA THR A 138 72.00 22.39 16.29
C THR A 138 70.64 21.69 16.22
N ASP A 139 70.51 20.38 16.05
CA ASP A 139 71.29 19.29 15.44
C ASP A 139 70.34 18.06 15.52
N GLN A 140 70.29 17.24 14.45
CA GLN A 140 70.03 15.79 14.42
C GLN A 140 68.76 15.19 15.09
N GLU A 141 67.94 14.51 14.29
CA GLU A 141 67.68 13.03 14.31
C GLU A 141 66.36 12.73 13.56
N GLU A 142 66.44 11.89 12.52
CA GLU A 142 65.28 11.30 11.84
C GLU A 142 64.75 10.13 12.69
N PRO A 143 63.45 10.05 13.03
CA PRO A 143 62.88 8.84 13.60
C PRO A 143 62.44 7.90 12.47
N GLU A 144 62.80 6.63 12.65
CA GLU A 144 62.39 5.50 11.82
C GLU A 144 60.87 5.34 11.87
N GLU A 145 60.23 5.20 10.69
CA GLU A 145 58.83 4.81 10.56
C GLU A 145 58.71 3.33 10.97
N GLU A 146 58.21 3.06 12.17
CA GLU A 146 57.66 1.75 12.52
C GLU A 146 56.27 1.68 11.86
N ASP A 147 56.15 0.85 10.83
CA ASP A 147 54.87 0.40 10.27
C ASP A 147 54.10 -0.34 11.38
N GLU A 148 53.25 0.39 12.11
CA GLU A 148 52.14 -0.23 12.83
C GLU A 148 51.19 -0.80 11.76
N GLU A 149 51.30 -2.11 11.50
CA GLU A 149 50.23 -2.85 10.86
C GLU A 149 48.98 -2.67 11.74
N GLU A 150 48.13 -1.71 11.38
CA GLU A 150 46.75 -1.65 11.87
C GLU A 150 46.15 -3.02 11.54
N GLU A 151 46.02 -3.88 12.56
CA GLU A 151 45.11 -5.02 12.50
C GLU A 151 43.76 -4.42 12.13
N LEU A 152 43.39 -4.55 10.84
CA LEU A 152 42.05 -4.27 10.35
C LEU A 152 41.13 -5.14 11.18
N ASP A 153 40.53 -4.55 12.23
CA ASP A 153 39.42 -5.15 12.95
C ASP A 153 38.43 -5.61 11.88
N GLU A 154 38.38 -6.92 11.63
CA GLU A 154 37.38 -7.54 10.77
C GLU A 154 36.04 -7.39 11.51
N THR A 155 35.48 -6.18 11.51
CA THR A 155 34.15 -5.95 12.04
C THR A 155 33.20 -6.87 11.27
N PRO A 156 32.57 -7.85 11.93
CA PRO A 156 31.74 -8.83 11.24
C PRO A 156 30.59 -8.09 10.56
N GLY A 157 30.55 -8.16 9.23
CA GLY A 157 29.58 -7.39 8.45
C GLY A 157 28.13 -7.76 8.77
N LEU A 158 27.28 -6.73 8.82
CA LEU A 158 25.86 -6.80 9.11
C LEU A 158 25.11 -7.60 8.04
N THR A 159 24.14 -8.40 8.44
CA THR A 159 23.12 -8.91 7.51
C THR A 159 21.94 -7.93 7.47
N LEU A 160 21.66 -7.35 6.31
CA LEU A 160 20.53 -6.45 6.14
C LEU A 160 19.33 -7.21 5.57
N ARG A 161 18.22 -7.22 6.31
CA ARG A 161 16.95 -7.82 5.90
C ARG A 161 16.03 -6.78 5.28
N LEU A 162 15.70 -6.98 4.01
CA LEU A 162 14.77 -6.15 3.25
C LEU A 162 13.42 -6.87 3.16
N ALA A 163 12.38 -6.30 3.75
CA ALA A 163 11.05 -6.88 3.70
C ALA A 163 10.16 -6.14 2.72
N ALA A 164 9.78 -6.78 1.61
CA ALA A 164 8.93 -6.17 0.59
C ALA A 164 7.47 -6.64 0.74
N PHE A 165 6.56 -5.70 0.97
CA PHE A 165 5.14 -5.93 1.21
C PHE A 165 4.30 -5.43 0.04
N PHE A 166 3.87 -6.34 -0.85
CA PHE A 166 3.07 -6.03 -2.04
C PHE A 166 1.57 -6.18 -1.78
N ASP A 167 0.84 -5.06 -1.66
CA ASP A 167 -0.57 -5.11 -1.30
C ASP A 167 -1.49 -5.55 -2.46
N GLY A 168 -2.70 -5.99 -2.11
CA GLY A 168 -3.76 -6.41 -3.02
C GLY A 168 -4.38 -5.26 -3.81
N THR A 169 -5.10 -5.60 -4.87
CA THR A 169 -5.71 -4.58 -5.75
C THR A 169 -6.77 -3.76 -5.05
N GLY A 170 -6.73 -2.44 -5.27
CA GLY A 170 -7.69 -1.55 -4.63
C GLY A 170 -7.40 -1.38 -3.14
N ASN A 171 -6.33 -1.98 -2.60
CA ASN A 171 -5.89 -1.68 -1.25
C ASN A 171 -4.77 -0.65 -1.30
N ASN A 172 -4.93 0.37 -0.48
CA ASN A 172 -3.93 1.40 -0.28
C ASN A 172 -4.02 1.84 1.19
N LEU A 173 -2.97 1.57 1.97
CA LEU A 173 -2.94 1.87 3.40
C LEU A 173 -3.21 3.35 3.69
N ALA A 174 -2.64 4.27 2.90
CA ALA A 174 -2.84 5.71 3.09
C ALA A 174 -4.30 6.14 2.80
N ASN A 175 -4.90 5.64 1.71
CA ASN A 175 -6.29 5.96 1.35
C ASN A 175 -7.30 5.35 2.35
N ALA A 176 -7.04 4.12 2.80
CA ALA A 176 -7.84 3.45 3.82
C ALA A 176 -7.77 4.20 5.17
N ALA A 177 -6.57 4.62 5.58
CA ALA A 177 -6.35 5.39 6.81
C ALA A 177 -7.03 6.77 6.78
N LEU A 178 -7.06 7.42 5.61
CA LEU A 178 -7.71 8.73 5.43
C LEU A 178 -9.22 8.68 5.73
N THR A 179 -9.84 7.53 5.44
CA THR A 179 -11.30 7.32 5.52
C THR A 179 -11.73 6.44 6.68
N GLU A 180 -10.82 6.03 7.56
CA GLU A 180 -11.14 5.11 8.65
C GLU A 180 -12.20 5.69 9.61
N ARG A 181 -12.16 7.00 9.85
CA ARG A 181 -13.18 7.72 10.65
C ARG A 181 -14.56 7.70 9.99
N CYS A 182 -14.66 7.41 8.70
CA CYS A 182 -15.94 7.17 8.01
C CYS A 182 -16.60 5.86 8.44
N ARG A 183 -15.85 4.91 8.99
CA ARG A 183 -16.37 3.56 9.29
C ARG A 183 -16.65 3.32 10.77
N GLN A 184 -16.40 4.31 11.62
CA GLN A 184 -16.58 4.20 13.07
C GLN A 184 -18.05 4.42 13.45
N ASP A 185 -18.64 3.42 14.12
CA ASP A 185 -20.01 3.48 14.67
C ASP A 185 -20.13 4.49 15.83
N ASP A 186 -19.00 4.88 16.44
CA ASP A 186 -18.94 5.83 17.56
C ASP A 186 -18.95 7.31 17.13
N ARG A 187 -19.34 7.62 15.88
CA ARG A 187 -19.51 9.01 15.42
C ARG A 187 -20.43 9.85 16.31
N GLN A 188 -21.38 9.22 16.99
CA GLN A 188 -22.24 9.86 17.97
C GLN A 188 -21.48 10.44 19.19
N GLN A 189 -20.22 10.04 19.39
CA GLN A 189 -19.36 10.52 20.47
C GLN A 189 -18.51 11.75 20.07
N LEU A 190 -18.60 12.21 18.81
CA LEU A 190 -17.90 13.40 18.32
C LEU A 190 -18.71 14.66 18.65
N GLY A 191 -18.02 15.77 18.93
CA GLY A 191 -18.65 17.09 19.03
C GLY A 191 -19.29 17.52 17.70
N GLU A 192 -20.31 18.40 17.75
CA GLU A 192 -21.13 18.78 16.58
C GLU A 192 -20.30 19.29 15.38
N GLU A 193 -19.34 20.17 15.62
CA GLU A 193 -18.45 20.70 14.57
C GLU A 193 -17.56 19.61 13.96
N THR A 194 -16.94 18.77 14.79
CA THR A 194 -16.11 17.65 14.34
C THR A 194 -16.91 16.60 13.58
N LEU A 195 -18.15 16.34 14.00
CA LEU A 195 -19.06 15.43 13.32
C LEU A 195 -19.40 15.96 11.92
N LEU A 196 -19.75 17.25 11.80
CA LEU A 196 -20.06 17.90 10.52
C LEU A 196 -18.86 17.87 9.56
N ASP A 197 -17.66 18.20 10.03
CA ASP A 197 -16.43 18.12 9.24
C ASP A 197 -16.16 16.68 8.77
N THR A 198 -16.34 15.70 9.66
CA THR A 198 -16.13 14.29 9.33
C THR A 198 -17.21 13.78 8.36
N ILE A 199 -18.43 14.30 8.40
CA ILE A 199 -19.47 13.99 7.40
C ILE A 199 -19.07 14.56 6.04
N ALA A 200 -18.72 15.84 5.96
CA ALA A 200 -18.34 16.50 4.71
C ALA A 200 -17.13 15.83 4.04
N ILE A 201 -16.14 15.40 4.83
CA ILE A 201 -14.98 14.63 4.35
C ILE A 201 -15.45 13.29 3.76
N CYS A 202 -16.29 12.54 4.46
CA CYS A 202 -16.71 11.21 3.99
C CYS A 202 -17.62 11.26 2.77
N GLU A 203 -18.52 12.25 2.67
CA GLU A 203 -19.33 12.48 1.47
C GLU A 203 -18.45 12.79 0.26
N ARG A 204 -17.36 13.57 0.42
CA ARG A 204 -16.39 13.85 -0.64
C ARG A 204 -15.73 12.58 -1.18
N PHE A 205 -15.50 11.59 -0.31
CA PHE A 205 -14.91 10.29 -0.69
C PHE A 205 -15.95 9.23 -1.06
N GLY A 206 -17.22 9.60 -1.23
CA GLY A 206 -18.26 8.70 -1.77
C GLY A 206 -18.98 7.82 -0.74
N PHE A 207 -18.88 8.12 0.55
CA PHE A 207 -19.80 7.58 1.55
C PHE A 207 -21.18 8.25 1.39
N SER A 208 -22.28 7.53 1.67
CA SER A 208 -23.64 8.12 1.61
C SER A 208 -23.80 9.23 2.66
N ALA A 209 -24.94 9.93 2.72
CA ALA A 209 -25.29 10.63 3.95
C ALA A 209 -25.47 9.60 5.09
N PRO A 210 -25.14 9.96 6.34
CA PRO A 210 -25.41 9.10 7.48
C PRO A 210 -26.91 9.08 7.78
N ASP A 211 -27.40 8.00 8.37
CA ASP A 211 -28.79 7.91 8.85
C ASP A 211 -29.04 8.75 10.11
N GLU A 212 -30.26 8.67 10.66
CA GLU A 212 -30.64 9.38 11.89
C GLU A 212 -29.81 8.96 13.13
N HIS A 213 -29.01 7.91 13.01
CA HIS A 213 -28.08 7.43 14.02
C HIS A 213 -26.62 7.74 13.67
N GLY A 214 -26.34 8.56 12.65
CA GLY A 214 -24.97 8.95 12.30
C GLY A 214 -24.19 7.86 11.56
N VAL A 215 -24.85 6.80 11.09
CA VAL A 215 -24.23 5.64 10.44
C VAL A 215 -24.35 5.75 8.92
N PHE A 216 -23.23 5.64 8.21
CA PHE A 216 -23.25 5.62 6.75
C PHE A 216 -23.80 4.31 6.21
N GLN A 217 -24.82 4.40 5.35
CA GLN A 217 -25.51 3.23 4.79
C GLN A 217 -24.77 2.61 3.60
N SER A 218 -23.89 3.36 2.93
CA SER A 218 -23.00 2.84 1.89
C SER A 218 -21.61 3.46 1.94
N HIS A 219 -20.61 2.67 1.54
CA HIS A 219 -19.21 3.07 1.40
C HIS A 219 -18.81 3.06 -0.08
N PRO A 220 -17.78 3.84 -0.48
CA PRO A 220 -17.23 3.77 -1.83
C PRO A 220 -16.66 2.36 -2.09
N ASN A 221 -16.71 1.94 -3.34
CA ASN A 221 -16.22 0.62 -3.78
C ASN A 221 -14.81 0.72 -4.40
N ASP A 222 -13.96 1.54 -3.80
CA ASP A 222 -12.58 1.81 -4.19
C ASP A 222 -11.66 1.76 -2.96
N SER A 223 -10.38 2.13 -3.11
CA SER A 223 -9.40 2.06 -2.02
C SER A 223 -9.73 2.91 -0.79
N TYR A 224 -10.57 3.94 -0.93
CA TYR A 224 -11.06 4.74 0.19
C TYR A 224 -12.26 4.08 0.90
N GLY A 225 -12.75 2.95 0.41
CA GLY A 225 -13.80 2.14 1.05
C GLY A 225 -13.28 1.02 1.93
N ASN A 226 -12.03 0.61 1.70
CA ASN A 226 -11.44 -0.60 2.26
C ASN A 226 -10.78 -0.39 3.64
N ALA A 227 -10.75 -1.46 4.44
CA ALA A 227 -9.87 -1.52 5.61
C ALA A 227 -8.43 -1.91 5.21
N PRO A 228 -7.44 -1.76 6.11
CA PRO A 228 -6.09 -2.28 5.87
C PRO A 228 -6.09 -3.78 5.54
N SER A 229 -5.22 -4.17 4.61
CA SER A 229 -4.98 -5.57 4.31
C SER A 229 -4.04 -6.22 5.33
N ASN A 230 -3.97 -7.54 5.34
CA ASN A 230 -2.99 -8.26 6.14
C ASN A 230 -1.55 -7.97 5.71
N VAL A 231 -1.30 -7.60 4.45
CA VAL A 231 0.03 -7.19 4.00
C VAL A 231 0.42 -5.85 4.63
N ALA A 232 -0.51 -4.90 4.66
CA ALA A 232 -0.30 -3.62 5.34
C ALA A 232 -0.10 -3.81 6.85
N LEU A 233 -0.95 -4.60 7.51
CA LEU A 233 -0.82 -4.88 8.95
C LEU A 233 0.49 -5.63 9.29
N LEU A 234 0.95 -6.56 8.43
CA LEU A 234 2.27 -7.18 8.62
C LEU A 234 3.40 -6.17 8.46
N SER A 235 3.30 -5.22 7.52
CA SER A 235 4.33 -4.21 7.33
C SER A 235 4.50 -3.30 8.55
N GLU A 236 3.38 -2.94 9.21
CA GLU A 236 3.39 -2.16 10.46
C GLU A 236 3.95 -2.96 11.65
N LEU A 237 3.81 -4.29 11.63
CA LEU A 237 4.35 -5.18 12.66
C LEU A 237 5.82 -5.52 12.44
N TYR A 238 6.41 -5.22 11.28
CA TYR A 238 7.81 -5.55 10.99
C TYR A 238 8.77 -4.58 11.71
N LEU A 239 9.83 -5.11 12.32
CA LEU A 239 10.87 -4.27 12.95
C LEU A 239 11.49 -3.31 11.92
N ASP A 240 11.58 -2.03 12.27
CA ASP A 240 12.00 -0.96 11.36
C ASP A 240 13.23 -0.21 11.88
N ASN A 241 14.40 -0.51 11.30
CA ASN A 241 15.64 0.19 11.60
C ASN A 241 15.91 1.42 10.74
N THR A 242 14.97 1.81 9.87
CA THR A 242 15.01 3.12 9.20
C THR A 242 14.63 4.24 10.17
N SER A 243 13.69 3.95 11.08
CA SER A 243 13.20 4.88 12.09
C SER A 243 13.84 4.69 13.47
N ILE A 244 14.22 3.45 13.81
CA ILE A 244 14.78 3.07 15.11
C ILE A 244 16.23 2.61 14.92
N PRO A 245 17.24 3.32 15.48
CA PRO A 245 18.64 2.91 15.34
C PRO A 245 18.90 1.48 15.79
N LEU A 246 19.89 0.84 15.16
CA LEU A 246 20.40 -0.46 15.56
C LEU A 246 21.07 -0.36 16.94
N GLU A 247 20.97 -1.45 17.70
CA GLU A 247 21.76 -1.61 18.93
C GLU A 247 23.25 -1.76 18.57
N PRO A 248 24.20 -1.36 19.45
CA PRO A 248 25.63 -1.33 19.13
C PRO A 248 26.25 -2.68 18.71
N ASP A 249 25.66 -3.79 19.15
CA ASP A 249 26.10 -5.17 18.88
C ASP A 249 25.19 -5.91 17.88
N ALA A 250 24.29 -5.19 17.21
CA ALA A 250 23.35 -5.78 16.26
C ALA A 250 24.09 -6.38 15.05
N THR A 251 23.87 -7.67 14.80
CA THR A 251 24.40 -8.38 13.62
C THR A 251 23.42 -8.41 12.45
N ILE A 252 22.18 -7.95 12.67
CA ILE A 252 21.12 -7.92 11.67
C ILE A 252 20.40 -6.58 11.74
N GLY A 253 20.17 -5.95 10.58
CA GLY A 253 19.29 -4.78 10.47
C GLY A 253 18.05 -5.07 9.63
N TYR A 254 16.96 -4.35 9.90
CA TYR A 254 15.64 -4.60 9.32
C TYR A 254 15.09 -3.36 8.62
N VAL A 255 14.68 -3.52 7.36
CA VAL A 255 14.15 -2.43 6.53
C VAL A 255 12.85 -2.90 5.86
N PRO A 256 11.68 -2.47 6.36
CA PRO A 256 10.42 -2.74 5.69
C PRO A 256 10.17 -1.78 4.52
N ILE A 257 9.67 -2.31 3.42
CA ILE A 257 9.30 -1.58 2.22
C ILE A 257 7.86 -1.95 1.86
N TYR A 258 6.96 -0.98 1.98
CA TYR A 258 5.56 -1.15 1.58
C TYR A 258 5.34 -0.71 0.13
N ILE A 259 4.80 -1.61 -0.69
CA ILE A 259 4.44 -1.36 -2.08
C ILE A 259 2.91 -1.40 -2.19
N GLU A 260 2.34 -0.26 -2.58
CA GLU A 260 0.91 -0.07 -2.72
C GLU A 260 0.23 -1.06 -3.68
N GLY A 261 -1.05 -1.31 -3.44
CA GLY A 261 -1.86 -2.22 -4.24
C GLY A 261 -1.99 -1.83 -5.70
N ILE A 262 -2.09 -2.83 -6.57
CA ILE A 262 -2.33 -2.66 -8.01
C ILE A 262 -3.57 -1.76 -8.22
N GLY A 263 -3.48 -0.79 -9.13
CA GLY A 263 -4.61 0.08 -9.48
C GLY A 263 -4.93 1.20 -8.50
N THR A 264 -4.06 1.49 -7.54
CA THR A 264 -4.22 2.59 -6.57
C THR A 264 -3.02 3.54 -6.61
N THR A 265 -3.17 4.74 -6.07
CA THR A 265 -2.05 5.66 -5.80
C THR A 265 -2.45 6.49 -4.57
N SER A 266 -1.55 6.68 -3.61
CA SER A 266 -1.83 7.49 -2.41
C SER A 266 -2.35 8.88 -2.76
N GLY A 267 -3.51 9.25 -2.21
CA GLY A 267 -4.11 10.57 -2.37
C GLY A 267 -4.66 10.88 -3.77
N ALA A 268 -4.66 9.90 -4.68
CA ALA A 268 -5.21 10.01 -6.02
C ALA A 268 -6.40 9.05 -6.23
N PRO A 269 -7.23 9.26 -7.27
CA PRO A 269 -8.28 8.33 -7.63
C PRO A 269 -7.73 6.99 -8.14
N ASP A 270 -8.45 5.91 -7.86
CA ASP A 270 -8.09 4.56 -8.31
C ASP A 270 -8.14 4.43 -9.86
N SER A 271 -7.14 3.73 -10.42
CA SER A 271 -7.11 3.39 -11.84
C SER A 271 -7.95 2.16 -12.14
N ARG A 272 -9.20 2.37 -12.56
CA ARG A 272 -10.14 1.29 -12.91
C ARG A 272 -9.60 0.35 -14.01
N VAL A 273 -8.86 0.90 -14.98
CA VAL A 273 -8.26 0.11 -16.06
C VAL A 273 -7.19 -0.83 -15.50
N SER A 274 -6.35 -0.34 -14.60
CA SER A 274 -5.31 -1.16 -13.96
C SER A 274 -5.89 -2.19 -13.00
N GLN A 275 -6.91 -1.82 -12.23
CA GLN A 275 -7.66 -2.76 -11.39
C GLN A 275 -8.39 -3.83 -12.21
N ALA A 276 -8.88 -3.54 -13.41
CA ALA A 276 -9.57 -4.53 -14.23
C ALA A 276 -8.59 -5.47 -14.97
N THR A 277 -7.45 -4.97 -15.41
CA THR A 277 -6.54 -5.70 -16.32
C THR A 277 -5.28 -6.26 -15.66
N GLY A 278 -4.95 -5.79 -14.45
CA GLY A 278 -3.67 -6.08 -13.80
C GLY A 278 -2.48 -5.38 -14.48
N ARG A 279 -2.74 -4.44 -15.39
CA ARG A 279 -1.75 -3.78 -16.27
C ARG A 279 -1.87 -2.26 -16.25
N GLY A 280 -1.04 -1.57 -17.04
CA GLY A 280 -0.94 -0.11 -17.01
C GLY A 280 -0.01 0.37 -15.89
N GLU A 281 0.01 1.68 -15.65
CA GLU A 281 1.00 2.37 -14.80
C GLU A 281 1.04 1.90 -13.33
N THR A 282 -0.02 1.23 -12.86
CA THR A 282 -0.11 0.63 -11.52
C THR A 282 -0.40 -0.88 -11.58
N GLY A 283 -0.09 -1.54 -12.70
CA GLY A 283 -0.21 -3.00 -12.89
C GLY A 283 0.85 -3.83 -12.13
N VAL A 284 0.72 -5.16 -12.17
CA VAL A 284 1.63 -6.10 -11.46
C VAL A 284 3.10 -5.86 -11.82
N LEU A 285 3.40 -5.83 -13.12
CA LEU A 285 4.77 -5.58 -13.60
C LEU A 285 5.26 -4.18 -13.21
N GLN A 286 4.40 -3.16 -13.26
CA GLN A 286 4.79 -1.79 -12.91
C GLN A 286 5.09 -1.63 -11.41
N ARG A 287 4.35 -2.30 -10.52
CA ARG A 287 4.67 -2.32 -9.09
C ARG A 287 6.03 -2.93 -8.79
N VAL A 288 6.38 -3.99 -9.53
CA VAL A 288 7.72 -4.59 -9.45
C VAL A 288 8.77 -3.61 -10.00
N ILE A 289 8.53 -2.97 -11.14
CA ILE A 289 9.46 -1.95 -11.72
C ILE A 289 9.63 -0.72 -10.82
N GLN A 290 8.62 -0.33 -10.05
CA GLN A 290 8.67 0.80 -9.10
C GLN A 290 9.39 0.45 -7.80
N SER A 291 9.46 -0.84 -7.43
CA SER A 291 10.03 -1.28 -6.16
C SER A 291 11.51 -0.88 -5.92
N PRO A 292 12.41 -0.81 -6.92
CA PRO A 292 13.79 -0.41 -6.68
C PRO A 292 13.92 1.04 -6.19
N ALA A 293 13.05 1.96 -6.63
CA ALA A 293 13.03 3.33 -6.15
C ALA A 293 12.60 3.40 -4.68
N ALA A 294 11.53 2.67 -4.32
CA ALA A 294 11.07 2.59 -2.92
C ALA A 294 12.12 1.96 -2.00
N ILE A 295 12.81 0.91 -2.46
CA ILE A 295 13.91 0.28 -1.72
C ILE A 295 15.06 1.27 -1.52
N LYS A 296 15.45 2.00 -2.57
CA LYS A 296 16.49 3.01 -2.49
C LYS A 296 16.17 4.08 -1.45
N ASP A 297 14.94 4.59 -1.43
CA ASP A 297 14.52 5.61 -0.46
C ASP A 297 14.60 5.10 0.98
N GLN A 298 14.16 3.86 1.23
CA GLN A 298 14.27 3.24 2.55
C GLN A 298 15.71 2.98 2.98
N LEU A 299 16.59 2.59 2.05
CA LEU A 299 18.01 2.42 2.33
C LEU A 299 18.72 3.74 2.62
N LEU A 300 18.32 4.83 1.97
CA LEU A 300 18.81 6.17 2.29
C LEU A 300 18.42 6.59 3.71
N LEU A 301 17.21 6.26 4.17
CA LEU A 301 16.80 6.48 5.55
C LEU A 301 17.61 5.60 6.51
N PHE A 302 17.73 4.31 6.20
CA PHE A 302 18.47 3.35 7.02
C PHE A 302 19.93 3.79 7.27
N VAL A 303 20.66 4.18 6.23
CA VAL A 303 22.07 4.60 6.35
C VAL A 303 22.22 5.94 7.07
N ARG A 304 21.24 6.84 6.95
CA ARG A 304 21.22 8.09 7.73
C ARG A 304 21.02 7.83 9.22
N THR A 305 20.13 6.90 9.55
CA THR A 305 19.83 6.52 10.93
C THR A 305 20.97 5.69 11.55
N ASN A 306 21.67 4.90 10.73
CA ASN A 306 22.74 4.00 11.15
C ASN A 306 24.03 4.30 10.37
N PRO A 307 24.75 5.39 10.68
CA PRO A 307 25.98 5.75 9.98
C PRO A 307 27.12 4.78 10.28
N GLY A 308 27.98 4.53 9.29
CA GLY A 308 29.18 3.70 9.45
C GLY A 308 28.94 2.19 9.45
N ILE A 309 27.73 1.74 9.10
CA ILE A 309 27.44 0.32 8.96
C ILE A 309 28.12 -0.30 7.73
N HIS A 310 28.52 -1.55 7.87
CA HIS A 310 29.06 -2.39 6.80
C HIS A 310 28.13 -3.58 6.59
N VAL A 311 27.48 -3.66 5.43
CA VAL A 311 26.52 -4.69 5.06
C VAL A 311 27.22 -5.75 4.23
N ALA A 312 27.40 -6.93 4.81
CA ALA A 312 28.00 -8.07 4.13
C ALA A 312 26.99 -8.93 3.38
N ARG A 313 25.72 -8.95 3.81
CA ARG A 313 24.69 -9.84 3.23
C ARG A 313 23.35 -9.17 3.13
N LEU A 314 22.57 -9.56 2.13
CA LEU A 314 21.17 -9.19 1.99
C LEU A 314 20.27 -10.42 2.14
N GLU A 315 19.24 -10.29 2.96
CA GLU A 315 18.15 -11.25 3.03
C GLU A 315 16.82 -10.61 2.68
N PHE A 316 15.97 -11.32 1.96
CA PHE A 316 14.65 -10.83 1.60
C PHE A 316 13.53 -11.59 2.33
N ASP A 317 12.58 -10.84 2.89
CA ASP A 317 11.29 -11.36 3.35
C ASP A 317 10.18 -10.77 2.46
N LEU A 318 9.52 -11.60 1.67
CA LEU A 318 8.56 -11.14 0.66
C LEU A 318 7.14 -11.47 1.08
N PHE A 319 6.25 -10.48 1.09
CA PHE A 319 4.85 -10.67 1.39
C PHE A 319 3.98 -10.13 0.28
N GLY A 320 2.87 -10.81 -0.01
CA GLY A 320 1.90 -10.23 -0.94
C GLY A 320 0.51 -10.83 -0.87
N PHE A 321 -0.48 -10.05 -1.27
CA PHE A 321 -1.90 -10.46 -1.32
C PHE A 321 -2.45 -10.33 -2.73
N SER A 322 -3.21 -11.33 -3.21
CA SER A 322 -3.92 -11.26 -4.49
C SER A 322 -2.95 -11.04 -5.67
N ARG A 323 -3.10 -9.94 -6.41
CA ARG A 323 -2.13 -9.50 -7.43
C ARG A 323 -0.82 -8.99 -6.84
N GLY A 324 -0.82 -8.50 -5.61
CA GLY A 324 0.41 -8.22 -4.85
C GLY A 324 1.19 -9.51 -4.56
N ALA A 325 0.52 -10.64 -4.33
CA ALA A 325 1.19 -11.94 -4.24
C ALA A 325 1.81 -12.37 -5.57
N ALA A 326 1.15 -12.06 -6.70
CA ALA A 326 1.73 -12.26 -8.04
C ALA A 326 2.97 -11.36 -8.26
N ALA A 327 2.92 -10.10 -7.81
CA ALA A 327 4.07 -9.20 -7.82
C ALA A 327 5.22 -9.71 -6.93
N ALA A 328 4.93 -10.22 -5.73
CA ALA A 328 5.93 -10.79 -4.83
C ALA A 328 6.61 -12.04 -5.45
N ARG A 329 5.84 -12.90 -6.14
CA ARG A 329 6.40 -14.04 -6.89
C ARG A 329 7.31 -13.58 -8.02
N HIS A 330 6.90 -12.57 -8.78
CA HIS A 330 7.71 -12.03 -9.86
C HIS A 330 8.96 -11.33 -9.34
N PHE A 331 8.84 -10.54 -8.27
CA PHE A 331 9.96 -9.89 -7.59
C PHE A 331 10.96 -10.92 -7.05
N ALA A 332 10.49 -12.03 -6.48
CA ALA A 332 11.36 -13.13 -6.06
C ALA A 332 12.21 -13.65 -7.24
N ASN A 333 11.60 -13.86 -8.40
CA ASN A 333 12.33 -14.28 -9.60
C ASN A 333 13.34 -13.22 -10.08
N GLU A 334 13.04 -11.93 -9.94
CA GLU A 334 14.00 -10.87 -10.25
C GLU A 334 15.20 -10.87 -9.29
N VAL A 335 14.95 -11.05 -7.98
CA VAL A 335 16.01 -11.16 -6.96
C VAL A 335 16.92 -12.36 -7.18
N LEU A 336 16.38 -13.46 -7.72
CA LEU A 336 17.12 -14.70 -7.97
C LEU A 336 18.00 -14.64 -9.22
N LYS A 337 17.93 -13.58 -10.02
CA LYS A 337 18.81 -13.44 -11.18
C LYS A 337 20.24 -13.18 -10.73
N PRO A 338 21.26 -13.77 -11.40
CA PRO A 338 22.66 -13.60 -11.00
C PRO A 338 23.17 -12.15 -11.02
N ASP A 339 22.56 -11.30 -11.86
CA ASP A 339 22.89 -9.88 -11.99
C ASP A 339 22.06 -8.98 -11.04
N GLY A 340 21.24 -9.59 -10.18
CA GLY A 340 20.31 -8.90 -9.29
C GLY A 340 19.07 -8.33 -9.96
N GLY A 341 18.85 -8.64 -11.24
CA GLY A 341 17.65 -8.25 -11.97
C GLY A 341 17.35 -6.76 -11.85
N ILE A 342 16.12 -6.42 -11.47
CA ILE A 342 15.69 -5.03 -11.29
C ILE A 342 16.43 -4.27 -10.18
N LEU A 343 17.11 -4.96 -9.26
CA LEU A 343 17.81 -4.34 -8.13
C LEU A 343 19.30 -4.15 -8.37
N GLY A 344 19.91 -4.85 -9.34
CA GLY A 344 21.36 -4.79 -9.58
C GLY A 344 21.89 -3.38 -9.89
N GLU A 345 21.06 -2.52 -10.49
CA GLU A 345 21.42 -1.12 -10.73
C GLU A 345 21.34 -0.23 -9.49
N VAL A 346 20.53 -0.61 -8.50
CA VAL A 346 20.33 0.13 -7.25
C VAL A 346 21.28 -0.34 -6.16
N LEU A 347 21.57 -1.64 -6.09
CA LEU A 347 22.35 -2.26 -5.02
C LEU A 347 23.73 -2.67 -5.53
N LYS A 348 24.62 -1.69 -5.69
CA LYS A 348 25.99 -1.92 -6.13
C LYS A 348 26.96 -1.99 -4.94
N PRO A 349 28.06 -2.76 -5.07
CA PRO A 349 29.13 -2.77 -4.06
C PRO A 349 29.58 -1.35 -3.71
N GLY A 350 29.81 -1.09 -2.42
CA GLY A 350 30.16 0.24 -1.90
C GLY A 350 28.99 1.22 -1.74
N GLN A 351 27.76 0.86 -2.14
CA GLN A 351 26.57 1.70 -1.94
C GLN A 351 25.76 1.24 -0.73
N PHE A 352 25.12 2.17 -0.03
CA PHE A 352 24.24 1.88 1.10
C PHE A 352 24.87 1.03 2.22
N GLY A 353 26.19 1.12 2.38
CA GLY A 353 26.96 0.33 3.34
C GLY A 353 27.35 -1.06 2.83
N LEU A 354 26.94 -1.47 1.62
CA LEU A 354 27.39 -2.73 1.01
C LEU A 354 28.91 -2.77 0.91
N LEU A 355 29.49 -3.90 1.28
CA LEU A 355 30.94 -4.12 1.16
C LEU A 355 31.40 -4.03 -0.30
N ALA A 356 32.68 -3.74 -0.50
CA ALA A 356 33.26 -3.56 -1.83
C ALA A 356 33.37 -4.88 -2.62
N ASP A 357 33.46 -6.00 -1.92
CA ASP A 357 33.52 -7.37 -2.44
C ASP A 357 32.15 -8.07 -2.46
N PHE A 358 31.06 -7.35 -2.16
CA PHE A 358 29.70 -7.88 -2.18
C PHE A 358 29.36 -8.51 -3.53
N ASP A 359 28.96 -9.78 -3.50
CA ASP A 359 28.59 -10.54 -4.69
C ASP A 359 27.13 -10.99 -4.61
N TRP A 360 26.34 -10.59 -5.61
CA TRP A 360 24.90 -10.88 -5.62
C TRP A 360 24.60 -12.37 -5.56
N THR A 361 25.41 -13.21 -6.19
CA THR A 361 25.14 -14.64 -6.31
C THR A 361 25.37 -15.41 -5.01
N THR A 362 26.21 -14.87 -4.12
CA THR A 362 26.62 -15.53 -2.88
C THR A 362 26.11 -14.84 -1.61
N ASP A 363 25.94 -13.53 -1.65
CA ASP A 363 25.58 -12.72 -0.47
C ASP A 363 24.08 -12.36 -0.40
N VAL A 364 23.31 -12.70 -1.42
CA VAL A 364 21.85 -12.49 -1.46
C VAL A 364 21.09 -13.80 -1.30
N ARG A 365 20.07 -13.80 -0.44
CA ARG A 365 19.11 -14.89 -0.34
C ARG A 365 17.70 -14.43 0.00
N ILE A 366 16.71 -15.24 -0.34
CA ILE A 366 15.33 -15.05 0.13
C ILE A 366 15.12 -15.93 1.37
N ASN A 367 14.78 -15.31 2.49
CA ASN A 367 14.49 -16.00 3.73
C ASN A 367 13.05 -16.52 3.72
N PHE A 368 12.06 -15.63 3.58
CA PHE A 368 10.65 -16.01 3.65
C PHE A 368 9.84 -15.44 2.48
N ILE A 369 8.90 -16.22 1.95
CA ILE A 369 7.86 -15.74 1.03
C ILE A 369 6.48 -16.09 1.60
N GLY A 370 5.74 -15.08 2.06
CA GLY A 370 4.40 -15.19 2.63
C GLY A 370 3.32 -14.66 1.69
N LEU A 371 2.54 -15.56 1.09
CA LEU A 371 1.51 -15.20 0.11
C LEU A 371 0.10 -15.37 0.68
N PHE A 372 -0.76 -14.40 0.42
CA PHE A 372 -2.20 -14.48 0.66
C PHE A 372 -2.92 -14.62 -0.68
N ASP A 373 -3.49 -15.81 -0.89
CA ASP A 373 -4.44 -16.14 -1.95
C ASP A 373 -4.09 -15.57 -3.34
N THR A 374 -2.95 -16.01 -3.90
CA THR A 374 -2.41 -15.48 -5.16
C THR A 374 -3.42 -15.54 -6.31
N VAL A 375 -3.69 -14.38 -6.91
CA VAL A 375 -4.53 -14.22 -8.11
C VAL A 375 -3.79 -13.30 -9.08
N ALA A 376 -3.36 -13.83 -10.24
CA ALA A 376 -2.69 -13.03 -11.25
C ALA A 376 -3.69 -12.19 -12.08
N ALA A 377 -4.73 -12.84 -12.62
CA ALA A 377 -5.86 -12.23 -13.33
C ALA A 377 -5.44 -11.11 -14.30
N ILE A 378 -4.42 -11.38 -15.13
CA ILE A 378 -3.94 -10.46 -16.14
C ILE A 378 -4.87 -10.53 -17.35
N VAL A 379 -5.23 -9.39 -17.94
CA VAL A 379 -6.05 -9.31 -19.15
C VAL A 379 -5.30 -8.50 -20.21
N ASP A 380 -5.06 -9.09 -21.38
CA ASP A 380 -4.36 -8.46 -22.52
C ASP A 380 -5.22 -8.42 -23.80
N PRO A 381 -6.17 -7.48 -23.92
CA PRO A 381 -7.04 -7.41 -25.10
C PRO A 381 -6.27 -7.23 -26.42
N LEU A 382 -5.12 -6.55 -26.36
CA LEU A 382 -4.27 -6.28 -27.53
C LEU A 382 -3.59 -7.56 -28.05
N ARG A 383 -3.39 -8.57 -27.20
CA ARG A 383 -2.93 -9.91 -27.60
C ARG A 383 -4.07 -10.93 -27.76
N GLY A 384 -5.32 -10.46 -27.80
CA GLY A 384 -6.49 -11.32 -27.95
C GLY A 384 -6.92 -12.03 -26.67
N ASP A 385 -6.39 -11.64 -25.52
CA ASP A 385 -6.82 -12.14 -24.22
C ASP A 385 -7.87 -11.22 -23.57
N TRP A 386 -9.08 -11.74 -23.42
CA TRP A 386 -10.23 -11.03 -22.88
C TRP A 386 -10.69 -11.58 -21.53
N SER A 387 -9.95 -12.52 -20.93
CA SER A 387 -10.40 -13.28 -19.76
C SER A 387 -9.39 -13.21 -18.62
N PRO A 388 -9.75 -12.65 -17.44
CA PRO A 388 -8.89 -12.71 -16.24
C PRO A 388 -8.83 -14.12 -15.62
N ALA A 389 -9.53 -15.09 -16.21
CA ALA A 389 -9.68 -16.46 -15.73
C ALA A 389 -8.89 -17.45 -16.60
N ASN A 390 -7.64 -17.11 -16.93
CA ASN A 390 -6.69 -17.96 -17.64
C ASN A 390 -5.32 -17.92 -16.93
N ASP A 391 -4.35 -18.67 -17.47
CA ASP A 391 -2.95 -18.72 -17.05
C ASP A 391 -2.00 -17.89 -17.94
N LEU A 392 -2.52 -16.94 -18.72
CA LEU A 392 -1.71 -16.09 -19.59
C LEU A 392 -1.22 -14.86 -18.82
N ASN A 393 0.07 -14.83 -18.47
CA ASN A 393 0.69 -13.72 -17.72
C ASN A 393 1.88 -13.10 -18.46
N PRO A 394 1.68 -12.40 -19.60
CA PRO A 394 2.80 -11.97 -20.44
C PRO A 394 3.74 -11.02 -19.69
N GLY A 395 5.02 -11.43 -19.61
CA GLY A 395 6.06 -10.64 -18.96
C GLY A 395 6.09 -10.74 -17.43
N ILE A 396 5.33 -11.65 -16.82
CA ILE A 396 5.31 -11.84 -15.36
C ILE A 396 5.67 -13.30 -15.08
N ASN A 397 6.76 -13.51 -14.33
CA ASN A 397 7.16 -14.85 -13.90
C ASN A 397 6.51 -15.18 -12.55
N LEU A 398 5.53 -16.08 -12.57
CA LEU A 398 4.86 -16.56 -11.36
C LEU A 398 5.46 -17.85 -10.83
N TYR A 399 6.33 -18.55 -11.56
CA TYR A 399 6.89 -19.80 -11.05
C TYR A 399 7.78 -19.53 -9.84
N LEU A 400 7.61 -20.29 -8.76
CA LEU A 400 8.55 -20.29 -7.63
C LEU A 400 9.31 -21.61 -7.62
N PRO A 401 10.58 -21.63 -8.04
CA PRO A 401 11.40 -22.84 -8.04
C PRO A 401 11.51 -23.46 -6.64
N PRO A 402 11.60 -24.80 -6.49
CA PRO A 402 12.00 -25.41 -5.23
C PRO A 402 13.35 -24.85 -4.77
N GLY A 403 13.44 -24.45 -3.49
CA GLY A 403 14.67 -23.85 -2.94
C GLY A 403 14.86 -22.36 -3.25
N CYS A 404 13.92 -21.70 -3.92
CA CYS A 404 13.98 -20.26 -4.21
C CYS A 404 14.02 -19.36 -2.97
N ALA A 405 13.55 -19.88 -1.83
CA ALA A 405 13.61 -19.24 -0.52
C ALA A 405 13.78 -20.32 0.56
N ARG A 406 14.25 -19.95 1.75
CA ARG A 406 14.30 -20.90 2.88
C ARG A 406 12.90 -21.41 3.23
N LYS A 407 11.89 -20.55 3.11
CA LYS A 407 10.49 -20.95 3.25
C LYS A 407 9.57 -20.17 2.33
N VAL A 408 8.63 -20.89 1.72
CA VAL A 408 7.47 -20.33 1.02
C VAL A 408 6.20 -20.87 1.68
N VAL A 409 5.28 -19.98 2.03
CA VAL A 409 3.95 -20.29 2.58
C VAL A 409 2.91 -19.51 1.79
N GLN A 410 1.84 -20.17 1.35
CA GLN A 410 0.65 -19.52 0.82
C GLN A 410 -0.59 -19.90 1.64
N LEU A 411 -1.30 -18.89 2.16
CA LEU A 411 -2.64 -19.06 2.73
C LEU A 411 -3.68 -18.89 1.62
N THR A 412 -4.62 -19.82 1.48
CA THR A 412 -5.63 -19.81 0.41
C THR A 412 -7.06 -19.75 0.95
N ALA A 413 -7.93 -19.07 0.21
CA ALA A 413 -9.34 -18.89 0.57
C ALA A 413 -10.17 -20.14 0.20
N ALA A 414 -10.67 -20.86 1.20
CA ALA A 414 -11.50 -22.06 1.02
C ALA A 414 -12.91 -21.74 0.46
N ASP A 415 -13.42 -20.54 0.73
CA ASP A 415 -14.76 -20.10 0.37
C ASP A 415 -14.77 -19.11 -0.82
N GLU A 416 -13.61 -18.87 -1.46
CA GLU A 416 -13.55 -18.11 -2.71
C GLU A 416 -14.05 -18.96 -3.89
N ARG A 417 -15.10 -18.48 -4.57
CA ARG A 417 -15.79 -19.22 -5.63
C ARG A 417 -15.95 -18.43 -6.93
N ARG A 418 -15.48 -17.18 -7.01
CA ARG A 418 -15.66 -16.33 -8.19
C ARG A 418 -14.89 -16.89 -9.39
N TRP A 419 -15.51 -16.77 -10.55
CA TRP A 419 -14.91 -17.14 -11.84
C TRP A 419 -13.62 -16.35 -12.15
N ASN A 420 -13.62 -15.05 -11.83
CA ASN A 420 -12.53 -14.12 -12.16
C ASN A 420 -11.40 -14.09 -11.11
N PHE A 421 -11.42 -14.98 -10.12
CA PHE A 421 -10.40 -15.06 -9.07
C PHE A 421 -9.72 -16.43 -9.08
N PRO A 422 -9.08 -16.85 -10.20
CA PRO A 422 -8.37 -18.11 -10.22
C PRO A 422 -7.19 -18.11 -9.25
N LEU A 423 -7.01 -19.20 -8.52
CA LEU A 423 -5.87 -19.39 -7.62
C LEU A 423 -4.62 -19.75 -8.41
N THR A 424 -3.52 -19.04 -8.22
CA THR A 424 -2.19 -19.52 -8.62
C THR A 424 -1.58 -20.28 -7.45
N SER A 425 -1.58 -21.61 -7.53
CA SER A 425 -1.10 -22.50 -6.47
C SER A 425 0.43 -22.46 -6.35
N VAL A 426 0.94 -22.79 -5.16
CA VAL A 426 2.38 -23.06 -4.90
C VAL A 426 2.65 -24.54 -4.62
N ALA A 427 1.59 -25.34 -4.50
CA ALA A 427 1.68 -26.78 -4.36
C ALA A 427 2.15 -27.46 -5.68
N PRO A 428 2.77 -28.66 -5.60
CA PRO A 428 3.12 -29.38 -4.37
C PRO A 428 4.45 -28.94 -3.75
N HIS A 429 5.18 -28.03 -4.39
CA HIS A 429 6.57 -27.73 -4.06
C HIS A 429 6.74 -26.92 -2.76
N HIS A 430 5.75 -26.10 -2.44
CA HIS A 430 5.77 -25.22 -1.26
C HIS A 430 4.55 -25.43 -0.38
N GLN A 431 4.58 -24.90 0.84
CA GLN A 431 3.49 -25.07 1.80
C GLN A 431 2.28 -24.21 1.38
N GLU A 432 1.14 -24.87 1.15
CA GLU A 432 -0.14 -24.22 0.84
C GLU A 432 -1.18 -24.63 1.89
N ILE A 433 -1.77 -23.66 2.58
CA ILE A 433 -2.71 -23.88 3.69
C ILE A 433 -4.04 -23.22 3.36
N SER A 434 -5.09 -24.03 3.21
CA SER A 434 -6.44 -23.51 2.98
C SER A 434 -7.12 -23.16 4.29
N LEU A 435 -7.59 -21.91 4.42
CA LEU A 435 -8.31 -21.40 5.59
C LEU A 435 -9.75 -21.02 5.22
N PRO A 436 -10.71 -21.13 6.16
CA PRO A 436 -12.08 -20.64 5.94
C PRO A 436 -12.10 -19.14 5.65
N GLY A 437 -12.94 -18.74 4.70
CA GLY A 437 -13.03 -17.35 4.24
C GLY A 437 -12.96 -17.21 2.72
N ALA A 438 -13.54 -16.11 2.22
CA ALA A 438 -13.34 -15.63 0.86
C ALA A 438 -11.99 -14.91 0.69
N HIS A 439 -11.68 -14.43 -0.51
CA HIS A 439 -10.40 -13.84 -0.85
C HIS A 439 -9.89 -12.77 0.14
N SER A 440 -10.72 -11.78 0.46
CA SER A 440 -10.37 -10.70 1.40
C SER A 440 -10.64 -11.06 2.88
N ASP A 441 -11.29 -12.19 3.15
CA ASP A 441 -11.29 -12.79 4.50
C ASP A 441 -9.92 -13.42 4.82
N ILE A 442 -9.10 -13.73 3.81
CA ILE A 442 -7.73 -14.22 3.98
C ILE A 442 -6.71 -13.10 3.86
N GLY A 443 -6.85 -12.24 2.85
CA GLY A 443 -5.91 -11.15 2.61
C GLY A 443 -6.18 -9.85 3.35
N GLY A 444 -7.34 -9.68 3.97
CA GLY A 444 -7.81 -8.40 4.51
C GLY A 444 -8.40 -7.48 3.44
N GLY A 445 -8.82 -6.28 3.85
CA GLY A 445 -9.50 -5.30 2.99
C GLY A 445 -10.97 -5.07 3.33
N TYR A 446 -11.66 -6.04 3.95
CA TYR A 446 -13.05 -5.85 4.38
C TYR A 446 -13.14 -4.93 5.61
N PRO A 447 -14.09 -3.98 5.64
CA PRO A 447 -14.35 -3.15 6.81
C PRO A 447 -14.78 -4.00 8.02
N ALA A 448 -14.69 -3.42 9.23
CA ALA A 448 -15.09 -4.12 10.45
C ALA A 448 -16.52 -4.66 10.38
N LEU A 449 -17.42 -3.94 9.71
CA LEU A 449 -18.79 -4.36 9.42
C LEU A 449 -19.17 -3.96 7.99
N MET A 450 -19.74 -4.90 7.24
CA MET A 450 -20.20 -4.72 5.86
C MET A 450 -21.65 -5.18 5.73
N GLN A 451 -22.44 -4.45 4.94
CA GLN A 451 -23.78 -4.87 4.55
C GLN A 451 -23.73 -5.57 3.19
N GLU A 452 -24.17 -6.82 3.14
CA GLU A 452 -24.33 -7.59 1.90
C GLU A 452 -25.78 -7.52 1.45
N LYS A 453 -26.02 -7.09 0.21
CA LYS A 453 -27.33 -7.17 -0.47
C LYS A 453 -27.14 -7.82 -1.84
N LEU A 454 -27.30 -9.14 -1.90
CA LEU A 454 -26.80 -9.96 -3.02
C LEU A 454 -27.86 -10.88 -3.61
N LEU A 455 -27.70 -11.24 -4.88
CA LEU A 455 -28.37 -12.37 -5.51
C LEU A 455 -27.45 -13.60 -5.40
N LEU A 456 -27.80 -14.58 -4.58
CA LEU A 456 -26.97 -15.76 -4.33
C LEU A 456 -27.11 -16.84 -5.39
N SER A 457 -28.32 -17.00 -5.95
CA SER A 457 -28.55 -17.99 -7.01
C SER A 457 -28.59 -17.33 -8.38
N ARG A 458 -28.18 -18.09 -9.40
CA ARG A 458 -28.40 -17.69 -10.80
C ARG A 458 -29.89 -17.43 -11.01
N PRO A 459 -30.30 -16.28 -11.59
CA PRO A 459 -31.69 -16.06 -11.96
C PRO A 459 -32.19 -17.17 -12.89
N ARG A 460 -33.25 -17.86 -12.47
CA ARG A 460 -33.88 -18.97 -13.19
C ARG A 460 -35.14 -18.46 -13.89
N ALA A 461 -35.23 -18.68 -15.19
CA ALA A 461 -36.41 -18.29 -15.95
C ALA A 461 -37.54 -19.30 -15.79
N THR A 462 -38.76 -18.79 -15.70
CA THR A 462 -39.99 -19.57 -15.68
C THR A 462 -41.10 -18.85 -16.45
N ARG A 463 -42.17 -19.59 -16.76
CA ARG A 463 -43.39 -19.05 -17.35
C ARG A 463 -44.55 -19.39 -16.43
N VAL A 464 -45.34 -18.38 -16.07
CA VAL A 464 -46.52 -18.51 -15.22
C VAL A 464 -47.74 -17.97 -15.97
N SER A 465 -48.94 -18.44 -15.67
CA SER A 465 -50.14 -17.75 -16.17
C SER A 465 -50.32 -16.41 -15.43
N PRO A 466 -50.95 -15.39 -16.04
CA PRO A 466 -51.09 -14.05 -15.46
C PRO A 466 -51.72 -14.03 -14.06
N ASN A 467 -52.54 -15.02 -13.73
CA ASN A 467 -53.25 -15.11 -12.45
C ASN A 467 -52.59 -16.09 -11.46
N MET A 468 -51.44 -16.69 -11.80
CA MET A 468 -50.73 -17.63 -10.92
C MET A 468 -49.60 -16.91 -10.17
N PRO A 469 -49.64 -16.88 -8.81
CA PRO A 469 -48.54 -16.35 -8.02
C PRO A 469 -47.23 -17.11 -8.28
N LEU A 470 -46.11 -16.39 -8.32
CA LEU A 470 -44.79 -16.93 -8.63
C LEU A 470 -44.34 -17.98 -7.62
N GLU A 471 -44.81 -17.86 -6.38
CA GLU A 471 -44.59 -18.73 -5.23
C GLU A 471 -45.05 -20.18 -5.49
N ARG A 472 -46.03 -20.36 -6.39
CA ARG A 472 -46.55 -21.69 -6.76
C ARG A 472 -45.73 -22.36 -7.87
N SER A 473 -44.80 -21.65 -8.51
CA SER A 473 -43.96 -22.22 -9.56
C SER A 473 -43.02 -23.30 -9.01
N SER A 474 -42.59 -24.25 -9.85
CA SER A 474 -41.55 -25.22 -9.46
C SER A 474 -40.23 -24.54 -9.11
N VAL A 475 -39.86 -23.51 -9.88
CA VAL A 475 -38.62 -22.76 -9.70
C VAL A 475 -38.58 -22.04 -8.35
N TRP A 476 -39.69 -21.47 -7.89
CA TRP A 476 -39.78 -20.89 -6.55
C TRP A 476 -39.65 -21.94 -5.45
N ARG A 477 -40.33 -23.08 -5.57
CA ARG A 477 -40.23 -24.18 -4.60
C ARG A 477 -38.81 -24.75 -4.51
N GLU A 478 -38.11 -24.86 -5.63
CA GLU A 478 -36.69 -25.25 -5.66
C GLU A 478 -35.80 -24.21 -4.96
N ALA A 479 -36.03 -22.91 -5.21
CA ALA A 479 -35.32 -21.84 -4.52
C ALA A 479 -35.58 -21.87 -3.00
N GLN A 480 -36.82 -22.13 -2.56
CA GLN A 480 -37.16 -22.29 -1.14
C GLN A 480 -36.42 -23.47 -0.48
N LEU A 481 -36.33 -24.62 -1.18
CA LEU A 481 -35.57 -25.77 -0.67
C LEU A 481 -34.06 -25.48 -0.56
N GLU A 482 -33.52 -24.65 -1.46
CA GLU A 482 -32.13 -24.21 -1.41
C GLU A 482 -31.89 -23.21 -0.27
N VAL A 483 -32.80 -22.26 -0.05
CA VAL A 483 -32.79 -21.36 1.12
C VAL A 483 -32.73 -22.17 2.41
N ALA A 484 -33.61 -23.16 2.58
CA ALA A 484 -33.61 -24.02 3.77
C ALA A 484 -32.28 -24.78 3.98
N ARG A 485 -31.56 -25.14 2.91
CA ARG A 485 -30.23 -25.77 3.03
C ARG A 485 -29.16 -24.77 3.46
N LEU A 486 -29.16 -23.58 2.87
CA LEU A 486 -28.24 -22.49 3.24
C LEU A 486 -28.47 -22.05 4.70
N GLU A 487 -29.73 -22.10 5.17
CA GLU A 487 -30.10 -21.86 6.56
C GLU A 487 -29.53 -22.88 7.54
N LEU A 488 -29.47 -24.15 7.17
CA LEU A 488 -28.81 -25.20 7.97
C LEU A 488 -27.29 -25.00 8.04
N ASP A 489 -26.71 -24.38 7.03
CA ASP A 489 -25.29 -24.08 6.92
C ASP A 489 -24.86 -22.79 7.65
N GLY A 490 -25.82 -21.96 8.08
CA GLY A 490 -25.57 -20.78 8.92
C GLY A 490 -25.93 -19.45 8.27
N LEU A 491 -26.24 -19.42 6.98
CA LEU A 491 -26.77 -18.21 6.34
C LEU A 491 -28.23 -17.98 6.74
N PRO A 492 -28.75 -16.75 6.66
CA PRO A 492 -28.03 -15.48 6.48
C PRO A 492 -27.40 -14.94 7.77
N GLY A 493 -27.36 -15.72 8.85
CA GLY A 493 -27.00 -15.21 10.17
C GLY A 493 -28.17 -14.44 10.80
N ASP A 494 -27.95 -13.18 11.14
CA ASP A 494 -28.97 -12.25 11.66
C ASP A 494 -29.73 -11.49 10.56
N GLY A 495 -29.40 -11.76 9.29
CA GLY A 495 -30.04 -11.15 8.12
C GLY A 495 -31.31 -11.85 7.64
N GLN A 496 -31.69 -11.54 6.40
CA GLN A 496 -32.83 -12.09 5.68
C GLN A 496 -32.35 -12.77 4.40
N MET A 497 -32.97 -13.90 4.05
CA MET A 497 -32.70 -14.63 2.82
C MET A 497 -33.99 -15.25 2.33
N GLU A 498 -34.36 -14.96 1.08
CA GLU A 498 -35.61 -15.43 0.51
C GLU A 498 -35.53 -15.50 -1.02
N PRO A 499 -36.36 -16.32 -1.67
CA PRO A 499 -36.57 -16.21 -3.10
C PRO A 499 -37.23 -14.87 -3.45
N VAL A 500 -36.76 -14.27 -4.53
CA VAL A 500 -37.28 -13.03 -5.11
C VAL A 500 -37.65 -13.27 -6.56
N GLY A 501 -38.66 -12.55 -7.04
CA GLY A 501 -39.27 -12.76 -8.36
C GLY A 501 -39.47 -11.47 -9.13
N TRP A 502 -39.22 -11.50 -10.44
CA TRP A 502 -39.50 -10.40 -11.36
C TRP A 502 -40.30 -10.88 -12.55
N HIS A 503 -41.40 -10.20 -12.84
CA HIS A 503 -42.21 -10.45 -14.03
C HIS A 503 -41.73 -9.57 -15.19
N PHE A 504 -41.78 -10.11 -16.40
CA PHE A 504 -41.42 -9.40 -17.63
C PHE A 504 -42.64 -9.31 -18.53
N PRO A 505 -42.79 -8.20 -19.27
CA PRO A 505 -43.85 -8.07 -20.27
C PRO A 505 -43.66 -9.12 -21.38
N ASN A 506 -44.78 -9.55 -21.94
CA ASN A 506 -44.78 -10.48 -23.05
C ASN A 506 -44.32 -9.78 -24.32
N ALA A 507 -43.46 -10.45 -25.10
CA ALA A 507 -43.02 -9.95 -26.40
C ALA A 507 -44.13 -10.02 -27.46
N ASN A 508 -45.19 -10.79 -27.21
CA ASN A 508 -46.35 -10.96 -28.08
C ASN A 508 -47.62 -10.84 -27.23
N GLU A 509 -48.54 -9.95 -27.62
CA GLU A 509 -49.82 -9.73 -26.92
C GLU A 509 -50.73 -10.98 -26.91
N HIS A 510 -50.47 -11.94 -27.80
CA HIS A 510 -51.19 -13.21 -27.84
C HIS A 510 -50.61 -14.30 -26.90
N ASP A 511 -49.48 -14.07 -26.24
CA ASP A 511 -48.91 -15.04 -25.28
C ASP A 511 -49.70 -14.98 -23.97
N VAL A 512 -50.42 -16.06 -23.67
CA VAL A 512 -51.20 -16.23 -22.43
C VAL A 512 -50.33 -16.56 -21.21
N SER A 513 -49.02 -16.73 -21.39
CA SER A 513 -48.05 -16.96 -20.32
C SER A 513 -47.18 -15.73 -20.10
N GLN A 514 -46.91 -15.37 -18.85
CA GLN A 514 -46.00 -14.31 -18.48
C GLN A 514 -44.63 -14.88 -18.13
N ARG A 515 -43.57 -14.31 -18.73
CA ARG A 515 -42.19 -14.68 -18.38
C ARG A 515 -41.82 -14.08 -17.03
N ALA A 516 -41.20 -14.87 -16.17
CA ALA A 516 -40.67 -14.41 -14.90
C ALA A 516 -39.26 -14.96 -14.64
N LEU A 517 -38.51 -14.26 -13.80
CA LEU A 517 -37.25 -14.73 -13.23
C LEU A 517 -37.41 -14.93 -11.73
N VAL A 518 -36.81 -15.97 -11.19
CA VAL A 518 -36.70 -16.23 -9.75
C VAL A 518 -35.22 -16.38 -9.39
N ALA A 519 -34.80 -15.75 -8.30
CA ALA A 519 -33.47 -15.91 -7.71
C ALA A 519 -33.58 -15.95 -6.18
N ILE A 520 -32.50 -16.32 -5.49
CA ILE A 520 -32.38 -16.18 -4.04
C ILE A 520 -31.68 -14.85 -3.77
N ALA A 521 -32.33 -13.97 -3.01
CA ALA A 521 -31.73 -12.76 -2.49
C ALA A 521 -31.33 -12.97 -1.03
N ILE A 522 -30.25 -12.29 -0.63
CA ILE A 522 -29.81 -12.20 0.76
C ILE A 522 -29.56 -10.73 1.11
N GLN A 523 -29.93 -10.37 2.33
CA GLN A 523 -29.54 -9.12 2.96
C GLN A 523 -29.05 -9.41 4.38
N ARG A 524 -27.79 -9.13 4.68
CA ARG A 524 -27.22 -9.38 6.01
C ARG A 524 -26.06 -8.44 6.35
N ARG A 525 -25.63 -8.48 7.61
CA ARG A 525 -24.39 -7.85 8.05
C ARG A 525 -23.31 -8.92 8.22
N VAL A 526 -22.10 -8.62 7.80
CA VAL A 526 -20.94 -9.50 7.89
C VAL A 526 -19.78 -8.70 8.46
N ARG A 527 -18.96 -9.34 9.29
CA ARG A 527 -17.86 -8.66 9.97
C ARG A 527 -16.49 -9.05 9.39
N GLY A 528 -15.58 -8.10 9.35
CA GLY A 528 -14.26 -8.24 8.72
C GLY A 528 -13.16 -8.86 9.60
N GLU A 529 -13.43 -9.24 10.85
CA GLU A 529 -12.38 -9.69 11.79
C GLU A 529 -11.77 -11.06 11.49
N LEU A 530 -12.35 -11.85 10.60
CA LEU A 530 -11.79 -13.14 10.20
C LEU A 530 -10.40 -13.03 9.58
N SER A 531 -10.12 -11.95 8.85
CA SER A 531 -8.80 -11.68 8.25
C SER A 531 -7.68 -11.62 9.27
N ARG A 532 -7.97 -11.18 10.49
CA ARG A 532 -6.99 -11.12 11.60
C ARG A 532 -6.56 -12.52 12.07
N VAL A 533 -7.36 -13.55 11.80
CA VAL A 533 -6.94 -14.94 12.02
C VAL A 533 -5.87 -15.34 11.00
N ALA A 534 -6.08 -15.05 9.71
CA ALA A 534 -5.09 -15.30 8.67
C ALA A 534 -3.80 -14.48 8.89
N LEU A 535 -3.91 -13.23 9.38
CA LEU A 535 -2.79 -12.40 9.81
C LEU A 535 -1.93 -13.12 10.85
N ARG A 536 -2.56 -13.58 11.93
CA ARG A 536 -1.90 -14.30 13.02
C ARG A 536 -1.26 -15.60 12.52
N VAL A 537 -1.96 -16.37 11.68
CA VAL A 537 -1.40 -17.58 11.07
C VAL A 537 -0.13 -17.26 10.29
N MET A 538 -0.16 -16.27 9.38
CA MET A 538 1.02 -15.92 8.59
C MET A 538 2.16 -15.41 9.47
N ARG A 539 1.87 -14.52 10.43
CA ARG A 539 2.86 -13.98 11.37
C ARG A 539 3.56 -15.09 12.15
N GLU A 540 2.81 -16.02 12.74
CA GLU A 540 3.38 -17.12 13.53
C GLU A 540 4.21 -18.07 12.66
N LEU A 541 3.75 -18.38 11.43
CA LEU A 541 4.53 -19.19 10.50
C LEU A 541 5.82 -18.49 10.07
N ALA A 542 5.79 -17.17 9.88
CA ALA A 542 6.95 -16.38 9.53
C ALA A 542 7.96 -16.29 10.70
N LEU A 543 7.48 -16.18 11.95
CA LEU A 543 8.32 -16.21 13.15
C LEU A 543 9.10 -17.51 13.31
N LEU A 544 8.54 -18.66 12.89
CA LEU A 544 9.25 -19.94 12.86
C LEU A 544 10.45 -19.96 11.90
N HIS A 545 10.54 -18.95 11.02
CA HIS A 545 11.61 -18.77 10.04
C HIS A 545 12.32 -17.41 10.24
N ASP A 546 12.43 -16.98 11.50
CA ASP A 546 13.18 -15.82 11.96
C ASP A 546 12.70 -14.47 11.40
N VAL A 547 11.50 -14.37 10.85
CA VAL A 547 10.97 -13.09 10.37
C VAL A 547 10.67 -12.17 11.57
N PRO A 548 11.19 -10.94 11.61
CA PRO A 548 11.23 -10.07 12.80
C PRO A 548 9.91 -9.32 13.03
N PHE A 549 8.81 -10.03 13.22
CA PHE A 549 7.52 -9.41 13.55
C PHE A 549 7.38 -9.09 15.04
N GLY A 550 7.06 -7.84 15.35
CA GLY A 550 6.64 -7.35 16.65
C GLY A 550 5.37 -8.05 17.16
N ARG A 551 5.08 -7.91 18.46
CA ARG A 551 3.95 -8.57 19.12
C ARG A 551 2.63 -7.94 18.71
N ILE A 552 1.59 -8.76 18.57
CA ILE A 552 0.22 -8.27 18.45
C ILE A 552 -0.28 -7.89 19.85
N LEU A 553 -0.69 -6.64 20.01
CA LEU A 553 -1.30 -6.13 21.23
C LEU A 553 -2.81 -6.40 21.19
N GLU A 554 -3.35 -7.15 22.15
CA GLU A 554 -4.76 -7.59 22.14
C GLU A 554 -5.76 -6.45 22.40
N ASP A 555 -5.27 -5.32 22.90
CA ASP A 555 -6.01 -4.08 23.11
C ASP A 555 -6.06 -3.18 21.86
N ASP A 556 -5.24 -3.45 20.84
CA ASP A 556 -5.30 -2.71 19.57
C ASP A 556 -6.62 -3.03 18.83
N PRO A 557 -7.50 -2.03 18.60
CA PRO A 557 -8.76 -2.23 17.90
C PRO A 557 -8.60 -2.77 16.47
N ASN A 558 -7.46 -2.52 15.81
CA ASN A 558 -7.18 -3.00 14.46
C ASN A 558 -6.76 -4.47 14.46
N LEU A 559 -6.19 -4.99 15.55
CA LEU A 559 -5.62 -6.35 15.62
C LEU A 559 -6.36 -7.30 16.57
N ARG A 560 -7.23 -6.78 17.45
CA ARG A 560 -7.99 -7.57 18.41
C ARG A 560 -8.94 -8.55 17.74
N LEU A 561 -9.05 -9.75 18.32
CA LEU A 561 -10.04 -10.74 17.92
C LEU A 561 -11.27 -10.72 18.84
N PRO A 562 -12.50 -10.74 18.29
CA PRO A 562 -13.69 -11.03 19.07
C PRO A 562 -13.54 -12.35 19.81
N MET A 563 -14.10 -12.43 21.03
CA MET A 563 -14.01 -13.62 21.90
C MET A 563 -14.40 -14.91 21.18
N GLU A 564 -15.43 -14.86 20.34
CA GLU A 564 -15.91 -16.02 19.57
C GLU A 564 -14.97 -16.49 18.46
N LEU A 565 -14.02 -15.66 18.02
CA LEU A 565 -12.97 -16.03 17.06
C LEU A 565 -11.71 -16.57 17.72
N GLN A 566 -11.51 -16.41 19.04
CA GLN A 566 -10.26 -16.78 19.70
C GLN A 566 -10.00 -18.29 19.63
N THR A 567 -11.00 -19.12 19.95
CA THR A 567 -10.88 -20.60 19.87
C THR A 567 -10.69 -21.08 18.42
N ILE A 568 -11.39 -20.45 17.48
CA ILE A 568 -11.25 -20.72 16.05
C ILE A 568 -9.83 -20.37 15.58
N SER A 569 -9.32 -19.20 15.98
CA SER A 569 -7.96 -18.75 15.66
C SER A 569 -6.91 -19.72 16.19
N ALA A 570 -7.03 -20.17 17.43
CA ALA A 570 -6.11 -21.15 18.01
C ALA A 570 -6.14 -22.49 17.24
N SER A 571 -7.33 -22.95 16.85
CA SER A 571 -7.50 -24.19 16.08
C SER A 571 -6.92 -24.08 14.66
N LEU A 572 -7.14 -22.95 13.98
CA LEU A 572 -6.62 -22.69 12.64
C LEU A 572 -5.10 -22.48 12.64
N LEU A 573 -4.54 -21.85 13.67
CA LEU A 573 -3.10 -21.74 13.87
C LEU A 573 -2.46 -23.12 14.09
N ALA A 574 -3.03 -23.95 14.97
CA ALA A 574 -2.53 -25.31 15.18
C ALA A 574 -2.59 -26.13 13.89
N TYR A 575 -3.67 -26.01 13.11
CA TYR A 575 -3.80 -26.65 11.80
C TYR A 575 -2.70 -26.18 10.83
N ALA A 576 -2.45 -24.87 10.75
CA ALA A 576 -1.41 -24.30 9.90
C ALA A 576 0.00 -24.79 10.27
N GLN A 577 0.23 -25.11 11.55
CA GLN A 577 1.46 -25.70 12.08
C GLN A 577 1.54 -27.23 11.94
N GLY A 578 0.54 -27.87 11.30
CA GLY A 578 0.56 -29.30 10.98
C GLY A 578 -0.38 -30.17 11.80
N ALA A 579 -1.17 -29.62 12.72
CA ALA A 579 -2.23 -30.37 13.37
C ALA A 579 -3.36 -30.70 12.36
N PRO A 580 -4.20 -31.73 12.61
CA PRO A 580 -5.36 -31.98 11.78
C PRO A 580 -6.34 -30.81 11.79
N PHE A 581 -6.96 -30.51 10.65
CA PHE A 581 -8.02 -29.50 10.57
C PHE A 581 -9.19 -29.87 11.49
N ARG A 582 -9.50 -29.00 12.46
CA ARG A 582 -10.57 -29.21 13.44
C ARG A 582 -11.34 -27.91 13.66
N LEU A 583 -12.50 -27.80 13.02
CA LEU A 583 -13.55 -26.86 13.40
C LEU A 583 -14.85 -27.64 13.58
N SER A 584 -15.54 -27.40 14.68
CA SER A 584 -16.85 -27.99 14.95
C SER A 584 -17.90 -27.50 13.94
N LYS A 585 -19.02 -28.21 13.84
CA LYS A 585 -20.15 -27.77 13.01
C LYS A 585 -20.68 -26.40 13.46
N ALA A 586 -20.66 -26.14 14.77
CA ALA A 586 -21.09 -24.87 15.34
C ALA A 586 -20.16 -23.71 14.95
N GLU A 587 -18.84 -23.92 15.02
CA GLU A 587 -17.85 -22.91 14.61
C GLU A 587 -17.92 -22.63 13.11
N ASN A 588 -18.03 -23.67 12.26
CA ASN A 588 -18.23 -23.47 10.82
C ASN A 588 -19.51 -22.69 10.51
N ARG A 589 -20.61 -23.01 11.21
CA ARG A 589 -21.88 -22.30 11.08
C ARG A 589 -21.74 -20.83 11.52
N LEU A 590 -21.02 -20.57 12.61
CA LEU A 590 -20.73 -19.22 13.11
C LEU A 590 -19.94 -18.40 12.09
N LEU A 591 -18.87 -18.98 11.53
CA LEU A 591 -18.05 -18.33 10.50
C LEU A 591 -18.90 -17.96 9.28
N LYS A 592 -19.68 -18.92 8.75
CA LYS A 592 -20.60 -18.66 7.63
C LYS A 592 -21.63 -17.60 7.96
N ALA A 593 -22.20 -17.63 9.17
CA ALA A 593 -23.24 -16.69 9.59
C ALA A 593 -22.74 -15.25 9.69
N ARG A 594 -21.55 -15.03 10.27
CA ARG A 594 -21.13 -13.70 10.73
C ARG A 594 -19.86 -13.14 10.08
N TYR A 595 -19.00 -13.97 9.50
CA TYR A 595 -17.62 -13.59 9.20
C TYR A 595 -17.15 -13.89 7.77
N ILE A 596 -17.64 -14.97 7.15
CA ILE A 596 -17.28 -15.31 5.78
C ILE A 596 -18.13 -14.48 4.83
N HIS A 597 -17.49 -13.63 4.03
CA HIS A 597 -18.16 -12.80 3.03
C HIS A 597 -18.57 -13.63 1.81
N LEU A 598 -19.71 -13.32 1.21
CA LEU A 598 -20.23 -13.96 0.00
C LEU A 598 -19.68 -13.26 -1.23
N SER A 599 -18.38 -13.45 -1.47
CA SER A 599 -17.68 -12.83 -2.59
C SER A 599 -18.24 -13.26 -3.95
N ALA A 600 -18.74 -14.49 -4.07
CA ALA A 600 -19.33 -15.02 -5.30
C ALA A 600 -20.86 -14.88 -5.30
N HIS A 601 -21.39 -14.10 -6.24
CA HIS A 601 -22.81 -13.81 -6.36
C HIS A 601 -23.22 -13.45 -7.79
N TRP A 602 -24.52 -13.48 -8.06
CA TRP A 602 -25.13 -13.17 -9.35
C TRP A 602 -25.63 -11.73 -9.47
N SER A 603 -25.46 -10.91 -8.43
CA SER A 603 -25.77 -9.47 -8.52
C SER A 603 -24.96 -8.83 -9.66
N PRO A 604 -25.60 -8.09 -10.57
CA PRO A 604 -24.89 -7.36 -11.61
C PRO A 604 -24.16 -6.15 -11.02
N SER A 605 -22.94 -5.92 -11.49
CA SER A 605 -22.16 -4.71 -11.23
C SER A 605 -21.91 -4.04 -12.58
N TYR A 606 -22.38 -2.80 -12.74
CA TYR A 606 -22.25 -2.03 -14.00
C TYR A 606 -22.73 -2.78 -15.25
N GLY A 607 -23.83 -3.55 -15.13
CA GLY A 607 -24.41 -4.33 -16.23
C GLY A 607 -23.73 -5.68 -16.52
N ALA A 608 -22.69 -6.07 -15.77
CA ALA A 608 -21.99 -7.34 -15.90
C ALA A 608 -22.01 -8.17 -14.61
N MET A 609 -21.94 -9.50 -14.73
CA MET A 609 -21.88 -10.40 -13.57
C MET A 609 -20.41 -10.73 -13.23
N ILE A 610 -19.67 -9.73 -12.77
CA ILE A 610 -18.21 -9.84 -12.52
C ILE A 610 -17.87 -10.78 -11.36
N ASN A 611 -18.76 -10.91 -10.39
CA ASN A 611 -18.60 -11.75 -9.20
C ASN A 611 -19.29 -13.12 -9.33
N LYS A 612 -19.69 -13.52 -10.55
CA LYS A 612 -20.39 -14.79 -10.76
C LYS A 612 -19.57 -15.98 -10.22
N PRO A 613 -20.21 -16.97 -9.59
CA PRO A 613 -19.54 -18.20 -9.21
C PRO A 613 -18.97 -18.95 -10.42
N ALA A 614 -17.83 -19.59 -10.24
CA ALA A 614 -17.30 -20.58 -11.17
C ALA A 614 -18.28 -21.78 -11.25
N PRO A 615 -18.44 -22.43 -12.42
CA PRO A 615 -19.48 -23.46 -12.61
C PRO A 615 -19.44 -24.64 -11.64
N ASN A 616 -18.24 -25.03 -11.17
CA ASN A 616 -18.04 -26.19 -10.31
C ASN A 616 -17.20 -25.85 -9.08
N ARG A 617 -15.91 -25.58 -9.30
CA ARG A 617 -14.93 -25.18 -8.30
C ARG A 617 -14.14 -23.99 -8.80
N ARG A 618 -13.51 -23.28 -7.88
CA ARG A 618 -12.54 -22.23 -8.20
C ARG A 618 -11.49 -22.78 -9.16
N LEU A 619 -11.13 -21.99 -10.17
CA LEU A 619 -10.04 -22.32 -11.08
C LEU A 619 -8.71 -22.29 -10.31
N THR A 620 -7.82 -23.22 -10.62
CA THR A 620 -6.50 -23.31 -9.98
C THR A 620 -5.45 -23.63 -11.02
N TYR A 621 -4.39 -22.81 -11.06
CA TYR A 621 -3.23 -23.00 -11.91
C TYR A 621 -2.05 -23.48 -11.08
N SER A 622 -1.38 -24.52 -11.56
CA SER A 622 -0.24 -25.13 -10.85
C SER A 622 1.00 -24.24 -10.87
N ASN A 623 1.86 -24.37 -9.86
CA ASN A 623 3.19 -23.76 -9.86
C ASN A 623 4.09 -24.47 -10.88
N LYS A 624 4.16 -23.95 -12.11
CA LYS A 624 4.97 -24.54 -13.19
C LYS A 624 5.78 -23.47 -13.91
N PRO A 625 6.96 -23.81 -14.44
CA PRO A 625 7.71 -22.91 -15.32
C PRO A 625 6.86 -22.55 -16.55
N GLU A 626 6.87 -21.28 -16.94
CA GLU A 626 6.28 -20.85 -18.21
C GLU A 626 7.29 -21.03 -19.35
N GLU A 627 6.82 -21.45 -20.53
CA GLU A 627 7.70 -21.59 -21.71
C GLU A 627 8.33 -20.24 -22.09
N GLY A 628 9.66 -20.19 -22.14
CA GLY A 628 10.42 -19.01 -22.56
C GLY A 628 10.89 -18.08 -21.44
N GLN A 629 10.65 -18.41 -20.17
CA GLN A 629 11.24 -17.69 -19.03
C GLN A 629 12.47 -18.44 -18.48
N PRO A 630 13.54 -17.74 -18.06
CA PRO A 630 14.74 -18.37 -17.50
C PRO A 630 14.37 -19.19 -16.25
N GLN A 631 14.94 -20.38 -16.15
CA GLN A 631 14.70 -21.36 -15.08
C GLN A 631 15.58 -21.11 -13.86
#